data_AF-A0A5D4T8U7-F1
#
_entry.id   AF-A0A5D4T8U7-F1
#
_cell.length_a   1.000
_cell.length_b   1.000
_cell.length_c   1.000
_cell.angle_alpha   90.00
_cell.angle_beta   90.00
_cell.angle_gamma   90.00
#
_symmetry.space_group_name_H-M   'P 1'
#
loop_
_entity.id
_entity.type
_entity.pdbx_description
1 polymer ?
#
loop_
_entity_poly.entity_id
_entity_poly.type
_entity_poly.pdbx_seq_one_letter_code
_entity_poly.pdbx_strand_id
1 'polypeptide(L)'
;MYWKLRIPLLLCSLGVISGFLQRFPHLFFVNISYLINSVIFIGLTGLIFTLLEKTRVNEKKVHFSLGAAIILFGISFDYLMV
;
A
#
# COMPACT_ATOMS: atom_id res chain seq x y z
N MET A 1 -17.37 2.89 -17.45
CA MET A 1 -17.45 2.07 -16.22
C MET A 1 -16.74 2.80 -15.09
N TYR A 2 -17.49 3.18 -14.06
CA TYR A 2 -16.97 3.90 -12.90
C TYR A 2 -16.81 2.92 -11.74
N TRP A 3 -15.59 2.78 -11.22
CA TRP A 3 -15.28 1.87 -10.11
C TRP A 3 -14.97 2.69 -8.85
N LYS A 4 -15.35 2.18 -7.68
CA LYS A 4 -14.96 2.75 -6.39
C LYS A 4 -13.46 2.56 -6.21
N LEU A 5 -12.75 3.65 -5.91
CA LEU A 5 -11.30 3.68 -5.80
C LEU A 5 -10.76 2.88 -4.58
N ARG A 6 -11.64 2.43 -3.69
CA ARG A 6 -11.31 1.70 -2.46
C ARG A 6 -10.38 0.49 -2.67
N ILE A 7 -10.71 -0.37 -3.63
CA ILE A 7 -9.93 -1.60 -3.91
C ILE A 7 -8.58 -1.27 -4.58
N PRO A 8 -8.54 -0.43 -5.64
CA PRO A 8 -7.28 0.03 -6.23
C PRO A 8 -6.30 0.65 -5.23
N LEU A 9 -6.80 1.50 -4.33
CA LEU A 9 -5.98 2.17 -3.32
C LEU A 9 -5.42 1.19 -2.28
N LEU A 10 -6.22 0.21 -1.86
CA LEU A 10 -5.77 -0.81 -0.91
C LEU A 10 -4.62 -1.62 -1.50
N LEU A 11 -4.78 -2.09 -2.75
CA LEU A 11 -3.74 -2.82 -3.48
C LEU A 11 -2.47 -1.98 -3.68
N CYS A 12 -2.61 -0.71 -4.03
CA CYS A 12 -1.46 0.17 -4.18
C CYS A 12 -0.74 0.40 -2.84
N SER A 13 -1.48 0.60 -1.75
CA SER A 13 -0.88 0.80 -0.43
C SER A 13 -0.11 -0.43 0.04
N LEU A 14 -0.64 -1.63 -0.22
CA LEU A 14 0.04 -2.88 0.09
C LEU A 14 1.36 -3.02 -0.67
N GLY A 15 1.35 -2.77 -1.99
CA GLY A 15 2.56 -2.88 -2.83
C GLY A 15 3.64 -1.85 -2.47
N VAL A 16 3.25 -0.61 -2.18
CA VAL A 16 4.20 0.43 -1.74
C VAL A 16 4.83 0.06 -0.41
N ILE A 17 4.04 -0.46 0.54
CA ILE A 17 4.54 -0.81 1.87
C ILE A 17 5.38 -2.09 1.84
N SER A 18 5.04 -3.09 1.01
CA SER A 18 5.86 -4.29 0.85
C SER A 18 7.22 -3.96 0.25
N GLY A 19 7.24 -3.18 -0.84
CA GLY A 19 8.50 -2.73 -1.45
C GLY A 19 9.33 -1.92 -0.47
N PHE A 20 8.72 -0.99 0.27
CA PHE A 20 9.43 -0.16 1.24
C PHE A 20 10.04 -0.97 2.39
N LEU A 21 9.28 -1.92 2.96
CA LEU A 21 9.77 -2.80 4.03
C LEU A 21 10.84 -3.78 3.52
N GLN A 22 10.73 -4.28 2.29
CA GLN A 22 11.75 -5.15 1.70
C GLN A 22 13.03 -4.42 1.33
N ARG A 23 12.96 -3.17 0.84
CA ARG A 23 14.14 -2.38 0.46
C ARG A 23 14.97 -1.92 1.65
N PHE A 24 14.32 -1.62 2.77
CA PHE A 24 14.98 -1.13 3.97
C PHE A 24 14.90 -2.13 5.14
N PRO A 25 15.44 -3.36 4.98
CA PRO A 25 15.43 -4.33 6.05
C PRO A 25 16.27 -3.80 7.24
N HIS A 26 17.31 -3.00 6.97
CA HIS A 26 18.14 -2.44 8.03
C HIS A 26 17.40 -1.42 8.93
N LEU A 27 16.38 -0.72 8.43
CA LEU A 27 15.65 0.28 9.24
C LEU A 27 14.60 -0.36 10.15
N PHE A 28 14.08 -1.55 9.78
CA PHE A 28 12.96 -2.18 10.48
C PHE A 28 13.25 -3.58 11.03
N PHE A 29 14.21 -4.32 10.46
CA PHE A 29 14.46 -5.75 10.75
C PHE A 29 15.76 -6.00 11.52
N VAL A 30 16.51 -4.96 11.91
CA VAL A 30 17.70 -5.15 12.77
C VAL A 30 17.22 -5.57 14.15
N ASN A 31 17.40 -6.86 14.46
CA ASN A 31 17.21 -7.47 15.79
C ASN A 31 15.74 -7.64 16.26
N ILE A 32 14.77 -7.71 15.33
CA ILE A 32 13.36 -7.82 15.68
C ILE A 32 12.76 -9.17 15.20
N SER A 33 12.02 -9.85 16.09
CA SER A 33 11.28 -11.09 15.79
C SER A 33 10.29 -10.91 14.63
N TYR A 34 10.15 -11.95 13.80
CA TYR A 34 9.21 -12.01 12.66
C TYR A 34 7.78 -11.56 12.99
N LEU A 35 7.30 -11.84 14.21
CA LEU A 35 5.99 -11.40 14.69
C LEU A 35 5.83 -9.87 14.69
N ILE A 36 6.84 -9.16 15.17
CA ILE A 36 6.78 -7.70 15.29
C ILE A 36 6.87 -7.06 13.89
N ASN A 37 7.62 -7.65 12.96
CA ASN A 37 7.66 -7.20 11.57
C ASN A 37 6.27 -7.25 10.91
N SER A 38 5.52 -8.34 11.12
CA SER A 38 4.14 -8.45 10.61
C SER A 38 3.22 -7.40 11.24
N VAL A 39 3.37 -7.12 12.54
CA VAL A 39 2.59 -6.08 13.23
C VAL A 39 2.92 -4.68 12.67
N ILE A 40 4.20 -4.39 12.40
CA ILE A 40 4.62 -3.12 11.80
C ILE A 40 4.07 -2.99 10.38
N PHE A 41 4.12 -4.05 9.56
CA PHE A 41 3.57 -4.05 8.21
C PHE A 41 2.07 -3.76 8.21
N ILE A 42 1.30 -4.47 9.05
CA ILE A 42 -0.15 -4.27 9.18
C ILE A 42 -0.46 -2.90 9.77
N GLY A 43 0.34 -2.43 10.74
CA GLY A 43 0.20 -1.11 11.37
C GLY A 43 0.42 0.03 10.38
N LEU A 44 1.49 -0.02 9.58
CA LEU A 44 1.76 0.99 8.54
C LEU A 44 0.66 0.98 7.47
N THR A 45 0.25 -0.21 7.03
CA THR A 45 -0.82 -0.37 6.05
C THR A 45 -2.12 0.22 6.57
N GLY A 46 -2.50 -0.12 7.81
CA GLY A 46 -3.69 0.41 8.47
C GLY A 46 -3.63 1.92 8.64
N LEU A 47 -2.47 2.49 8.98
CA LEU A 47 -2.32 3.93 9.18
C LEU A 47 -2.46 4.71 7.87
N ILE A 48 -1.79 4.26 6.80
CA ILE A 48 -1.93 4.83 5.45
C ILE A 48 -3.37 4.69 4.96
N PHE A 49 -3.98 3.52 5.15
CA PHE A 49 -5.36 3.28 4.74
C PHE A 49 -6.36 4.17 5.51
N THR A 50 -6.11 4.42 6.80
CA THR A 50 -6.94 5.31 7.62
C THR A 50 -6.79 6.77 7.19
N LEU A 51 -5.59 7.22 6.80
CA LEU A 51 -5.39 8.55 6.22
C LEU A 51 -6.12 8.72 4.87
N LEU A 52 -6.07 7.67 4.03
CA LEU A 52 -6.78 7.61 2.75
C LEU A 52 -8.31 7.57 2.93
N GLU A 53 -8.79 6.92 3.98
CA GLU A 53 -10.19 6.91 4.36
C GLU A 53 -10.64 8.28 4.88
N LYS A 54 -9.82 8.91 5.74
CA LYS A 54 -10.08 10.26 6.29
C LYS A 54 -10.15 11.34 5.21
N THR A 55 -9.39 11.20 4.14
CA THR A 55 -9.42 12.11 2.98
C THR A 55 -10.59 11.86 2.02
N ARG A 56 -11.48 10.89 2.32
CA ARG A 56 -12.63 10.46 1.49
C ARG A 56 -12.29 10.09 0.05
N VAL A 57 -11.00 9.87 -0.25
CA VAL A 57 -10.53 9.49 -1.58
C VAL A 57 -11.04 8.10 -1.96
N ASN A 58 -11.31 7.24 -0.95
CA ASN A 58 -11.90 5.90 -1.11
C ASN A 58 -13.31 5.90 -1.73
N GLU A 59 -14.09 6.97 -1.57
CA GLU A 59 -15.46 7.06 -2.11
C GLU A 59 -15.53 7.68 -3.49
N LYS A 60 -14.41 8.26 -3.98
CA LYS A 60 -14.37 8.82 -5.32
C LYS A 60 -14.56 7.72 -6.36
N LYS A 61 -15.54 7.94 -7.23
CA LYS A 61 -15.76 7.12 -8.43
C LYS A 61 -14.79 7.61 -9.50
N VAL A 62 -13.86 6.76 -9.90
CA VAL A 62 -12.93 7.04 -11.00
C VAL A 62 -13.22 6.12 -12.18
N HIS A 63 -12.71 6.51 -13.35
CA HIS A 63 -12.64 5.62 -14.49
C HIS A 63 -11.80 4.39 -14.17
N PHE A 64 -12.23 3.23 -14.67
CA PHE A 64 -11.54 1.95 -14.52
C PHE A 64 -10.04 2.03 -14.88
N SER A 65 -9.69 2.79 -15.93
CA SER A 65 -8.31 3.01 -16.36
C SER A 65 -7.43 3.66 -15.28
N LEU A 66 -7.98 4.62 -14.52
CA LEU A 66 -7.27 5.25 -13.40
C LEU A 66 -7.04 4.27 -12.25
N GLY A 67 -8.03 3.43 -11.95
CA GLY A 67 -7.89 2.36 -10.95
C GLY A 67 -6.80 1.36 -11.33
N ALA A 68 -6.79 0.91 -12.59
CA ALA A 68 -5.77 0.02 -13.11
C ALA A 68 -4.37 0.64 -13.09
N ALA A 69 -4.24 1.92 -13.45
CA ALA A 69 -2.97 2.65 -13.38
C ALA A 69 -2.41 2.72 -11.95
N ILE A 70 -3.27 2.93 -10.95
CA ILE A 70 -2.88 2.97 -9.53
C ILE A 70 -2.41 1.59 -9.04
N ILE A 71 -3.09 0.52 -9.44
CA ILE A 71 -2.67 -0.85 -9.09
C ILE A 71 -1.32 -1.17 -9.75
N LEU A 72 -1.18 -0.86 -11.05
CA LEU A 72 0.08 -1.05 -11.79
C LEU A 72 1.22 -0.23 -11.19
N PHE A 73 0.94 0.98 -10.71
CA PHE A 73 1.92 1.80 -10.01
C PHE A 73 2.40 1.12 -8.73
N GLY A 74 1.48 0.64 -7.89
CA GLY A 74 1.83 -0.08 -6.67
C GLY A 74 2.67 -1.33 -6.92
N ILE A 75 2.33 -2.12 -7.94
CA ILE A 75 3.09 -3.33 -8.33
C ILE A 75 4.47 -2.96 -8.89
N SER A 76 4.55 -1.94 -9.75
CA SER A 76 5.82 -1.49 -10.32
C SER A 76 6.75 -0.93 -9.24
N PHE A 77 6.17 -0.25 -8.25
CA PHE A 77 6.92 0.28 -7.11
C PHE A 77 7.49 -0.82 -6.23
N ASP A 78 6.69 -1.86 -5.94
CA ASP A 78 7.15 -3.07 -5.28
C ASP A 78 8.32 -3.69 -6.04
N TYR A 79 8.14 -3.96 -7.34
CA TYR A 79 9.17 -4.58 -8.19
C TYR A 79 10.47 -3.77 -8.31
N LEU A 80 10.41 -2.44 -8.26
CA LEU A 80 11.60 -1.58 -8.29
C LEU A 80 12.34 -1.55 -6.94
N MET A 81 11.64 -1.84 -5.86
CA MET A 81 12.19 -1.77 -4.49
C MET A 81 12.64 -3.13 -3.95
N VAL A 82 12.10 -4.24 -4.46
CA VAL A 82 12.66 -5.60 -4.28
C VAL A 82 14.05 -5.69 -4.92
#